data_AF-A0A1G3MSW9-F1
#
_entry.id   AF-A0A1G3MSW9-F1
#
_cell.length_a   1.000
_cell.length_b   1.000
_cell.length_c   1.000
_cell.angle_alpha   90.00
_cell.angle_beta   90.00
_cell.angle_gamma   90.00
#
_symmetry.space_group_name_H-M   'P 1'
#
loop_
_entity.id
_entity.type
_entity.pdbx_description
1 polymer ?
#
loop_
_entity_poly.entity_id
_entity_poly.type
_entity_poly.pdbx_seq_one_letter_code
_entity_poly.pdbx_strand_id
1 'polypeptide(L)'
;MGTRAPVHVLPIYVDVSRFRNIKRQPHTQKTILWFGRFEPEKDPLLAIKILEQIRRTIAAKLIMLGAGSLEKSLKTNAARLNLAAQVEFPGWREPLPYLAQADMVLCTSRHESYGASVIEALAAGVPVVAPDVGIAKSAGAVVAPREKLADAVIEVLRSEKIGELKVPLLDKEAWIQKWRDTL
;
A
#
# COMPACT_ATOMS: atom_id res chain seq x y z
N MET A 1 44.92 -1.37 -3.66
CA MET A 1 44.46 -0.07 -3.12
C MET A 1 42.96 0.04 -3.36
N GLY A 2 42.14 0.06 -2.31
CA GLY A 2 40.69 0.25 -2.45
C GLY A 2 40.37 1.74 -2.54
N THR A 3 39.64 2.16 -3.56
CA THR A 3 39.10 3.51 -3.66
C THR A 3 37.96 3.67 -2.64
N ARG A 4 38.03 4.68 -1.77
CA ARG A 4 36.90 5.14 -0.97
C ARG A 4 36.25 6.29 -1.72
N ALA A 5 35.08 6.07 -2.30
CA ALA A 5 34.21 7.12 -2.80
C ALA A 5 33.13 7.42 -1.74
N PRO A 6 32.75 8.69 -1.54
CA PRO A 6 31.62 9.03 -0.67
C PRO A 6 30.31 8.44 -1.22
N VAL A 7 29.52 7.82 -0.35
CA VAL A 7 28.19 7.28 -0.69
C VAL A 7 27.14 8.15 -0.05
N HIS A 8 26.27 8.75 -0.87
CA HIS A 8 25.12 9.53 -0.41
C HIS A 8 23.83 8.74 -0.61
N VAL A 9 22.97 8.75 0.40
CA VAL A 9 21.62 8.14 0.33
C VAL A 9 20.59 9.25 0.19
N LEU A 10 19.92 9.28 -0.95
CA LEU A 10 18.81 10.19 -1.21
C LEU A 10 17.51 9.37 -1.28
N PRO A 11 16.48 9.69 -0.47
CA PRO A 11 15.21 8.98 -0.52
C PRO A 11 14.50 9.23 -1.85
N ILE A 12 13.67 8.29 -2.30
CA ILE A 12 12.84 8.50 -3.50
C ILE A 12 11.86 9.64 -3.22
N TYR A 13 11.83 10.62 -4.12
CA TYR A 13 10.85 11.70 -4.06
C TYR A 13 9.43 11.18 -4.28
N VAL A 14 8.53 11.51 -3.36
CA VAL A 14 7.10 11.24 -3.47
C VAL A 14 6.38 12.55 -3.24
N ASP A 15 5.60 13.00 -4.23
CA ASP A 15 4.82 14.21 -4.13
C ASP A 15 3.58 13.99 -3.26
N VAL A 16 3.77 14.05 -1.94
CA VAL A 16 2.69 13.86 -0.96
C VAL A 16 1.69 15.00 -0.92
N SER A 17 1.99 16.16 -1.53
CA SER A 17 1.08 17.30 -1.55
C SER A 17 -0.26 16.94 -2.21
N ARG A 18 -0.24 16.07 -3.23
CA ARG A 18 -1.41 15.56 -3.94
C ARG A 18 -2.32 14.67 -3.10
N PHE A 19 -1.81 14.12 -2.00
CA PHE A 19 -2.51 13.18 -1.14
C PHE A 19 -3.00 13.81 0.16
N ARG A 20 -2.49 15.00 0.53
CA ARG A 20 -2.94 15.69 1.74
C ARG A 20 -4.38 16.21 1.58
N ASN A 21 -5.13 16.21 2.69
CA ASN A 21 -6.48 16.78 2.78
C ASN A 21 -7.50 16.18 1.79
N ILE A 22 -7.35 14.90 1.42
CA ILE A 22 -8.34 14.24 0.57
C ILE A 22 -9.71 14.20 1.24
N LYS A 23 -10.76 14.53 0.48
CA LYS A 23 -12.13 14.42 0.95
C LYS A 23 -12.56 12.95 0.88
N ARG A 24 -12.79 12.33 2.04
CA ARG A 24 -13.32 10.97 2.16
C ARG A 24 -14.68 10.88 1.46
N GLN A 25 -14.85 9.84 0.66
CA GLN A 25 -16.11 9.53 -0.01
C GLN A 25 -16.88 8.50 0.82
N PRO A 26 -18.19 8.68 1.02
CA PRO A 26 -19.00 7.69 1.73
C PRO A 26 -19.05 6.38 0.94
N HIS A 27 -19.00 5.26 1.65
CA HIS A 27 -19.17 3.92 1.09
C HIS A 27 -20.02 3.07 2.03
N THR A 28 -20.71 2.07 1.47
CA THR A 28 -21.65 1.21 2.20
C THR A 28 -21.02 -0.07 2.76
N GLN A 29 -19.78 -0.38 2.34
CA GLN A 29 -19.05 -1.57 2.74
C GLN A 29 -17.59 -1.22 3.00
N LYS A 30 -16.94 -1.92 3.94
CA LYS A 30 -15.51 -1.74 4.19
C LYS A 30 -14.69 -2.04 2.93
N THR A 31 -13.77 -1.15 2.56
CA THR A 31 -12.99 -1.23 1.32
C THR A 31 -11.50 -1.32 1.63
N ILE A 32 -10.89 -2.44 1.27
CA ILE A 32 -9.45 -2.65 1.29
C ILE A 32 -8.91 -2.26 -0.09
N LEU A 33 -7.95 -1.35 -0.13
CA LEU A 33 -7.24 -1.00 -1.34
C LEU A 33 -5.89 -1.72 -1.40
N TRP A 34 -5.57 -2.25 -2.57
CA TRP A 34 -4.25 -2.76 -2.91
C TRP A 34 -3.84 -2.09 -4.22
N PHE A 35 -2.63 -1.55 -4.30
CA PHE A 35 -2.16 -0.95 -5.55
C PHE A 35 -0.65 -1.13 -5.77
N GLY A 36 -0.29 -1.45 -7.01
CA GLY A 36 1.08 -1.73 -7.42
C GLY A 36 1.16 -2.67 -8.63
N ARG A 37 2.37 -3.12 -8.96
CA ARG A 37 2.60 -4.09 -10.05
C ARG A 37 2.10 -5.48 -9.63
N PHE A 38 1.36 -6.16 -10.50
CA PHE A 38 0.93 -7.54 -10.26
C PHE A 38 2.05 -8.53 -10.55
N GLU A 39 3.10 -8.47 -9.73
CA GLU A 39 4.32 -9.25 -9.89
C GLU A 39 4.68 -10.02 -8.60
N PRO A 40 5.46 -11.12 -8.69
CA PRO A 40 5.74 -12.01 -7.56
C PRO A 40 6.34 -11.30 -6.33
N GLU A 41 7.17 -10.28 -6.52
CA GLU A 41 7.77 -9.51 -5.42
C GLU A 41 6.73 -8.70 -4.63
N LYS A 42 5.60 -8.33 -5.25
CA LYS A 42 4.49 -7.62 -4.60
C LYS A 42 3.47 -8.57 -3.96
N ASP A 43 3.51 -9.86 -4.31
CA ASP A 43 2.61 -10.92 -3.86
C ASP A 43 1.13 -10.47 -3.76
N PRO A 44 0.52 -10.01 -4.87
CA PRO A 44 -0.89 -9.59 -4.89
C PRO A 44 -1.86 -10.73 -4.51
N LEU A 45 -1.46 -11.99 -4.70
CA LEU A 45 -2.30 -13.14 -4.37
C LEU A 45 -2.55 -13.24 -2.86
N LEU A 46 -1.58 -12.84 -2.02
CA LEU A 46 -1.75 -12.79 -0.58
C LEU A 46 -2.90 -11.86 -0.17
N ALA A 47 -3.13 -10.74 -0.87
CA ALA A 47 -4.23 -9.84 -0.57
C ALA A 47 -5.60 -10.52 -0.74
N ILE A 48 -5.75 -11.31 -1.82
CA ILE A 48 -6.98 -12.10 -2.06
C ILE A 48 -7.16 -13.18 -0.99
N LYS A 49 -6.08 -13.87 -0.60
CA LYS A 49 -6.13 -14.88 0.47
C LYS A 49 -6.49 -14.27 1.83
N ILE A 50 -5.99 -13.07 2.13
CA ILE A 50 -6.34 -12.35 3.35
C ILE A 50 -7.83 -11.97 3.34
N LEU A 51 -8.35 -11.46 2.20
CA LEU A 51 -9.79 -11.22 2.08
C LEU A 51 -10.60 -12.50 2.35
N GLU A 52 -10.17 -13.63 1.80
CA GLU A 52 -10.79 -14.94 2.02
C GLU A 52 -10.83 -15.32 3.50
N GLN A 53 -9.72 -15.12 4.21
CA GLN A 53 -9.58 -15.44 5.63
C GLN A 53 -10.48 -14.57 6.51
N ILE A 54 -10.59 -13.27 6.22
CA ILE A 54 -11.32 -12.33 7.09
C ILE A 54 -12.82 -12.27 6.78
N ARG A 55 -13.30 -12.76 5.63
CA ARG A 55 -14.68 -12.53 5.15
C ARG A 55 -15.79 -13.02 6.08
N ARG A 56 -15.50 -13.99 6.96
CA ARG A 56 -16.45 -14.47 7.99
C ARG A 56 -16.54 -13.54 9.20
N THR A 57 -15.55 -12.67 9.37
CA THR A 57 -15.41 -11.77 10.50
C THR A 57 -15.74 -10.32 10.13
N ILE A 58 -15.34 -9.88 8.93
CA ILE A 58 -15.60 -8.55 8.40
C ILE A 58 -16.12 -8.66 6.96
N ALA A 59 -17.26 -8.03 6.70
CA ALA A 59 -17.76 -7.83 5.35
C ALA A 59 -16.97 -6.71 4.67
N ALA A 60 -16.02 -7.07 3.82
CA ALA A 60 -15.18 -6.13 3.08
C ALA A 60 -15.10 -6.50 1.60
N LYS A 61 -14.71 -5.53 0.78
CA LYS A 61 -14.30 -5.73 -0.61
C LYS A 61 -12.83 -5.36 -0.79
N LEU A 62 -12.20 -5.93 -1.81
CA LEU A 62 -10.82 -5.65 -2.20
C LEU A 62 -10.80 -5.01 -3.58
N ILE A 63 -10.19 -3.83 -3.68
CA ILE A 63 -9.94 -3.17 -4.97
C ILE A 63 -8.45 -3.26 -5.26
N MET A 64 -8.10 -3.84 -6.41
CA MET A 64 -6.71 -4.06 -6.82
C MET A 64 -6.37 -3.20 -8.04
N LEU A 65 -5.63 -2.12 -7.82
CA LEU A 65 -5.15 -1.25 -8.90
C LEU A 65 -3.77 -1.71 -9.37
N GLY A 66 -3.65 -2.06 -10.64
CA GLY A 66 -2.40 -2.58 -11.15
C GLY A 66 -2.54 -3.33 -12.45
N ALA A 67 -1.40 -3.79 -12.93
CA ALA A 67 -1.23 -4.68 -14.07
C ALA A 67 0.07 -5.46 -13.89
N GLY A 68 0.20 -6.60 -14.58
CA GLY A 68 1.41 -7.42 -14.53
C GLY A 68 1.17 -8.88 -14.90
N SER A 69 2.23 -9.67 -14.84
CA SER A 69 2.25 -11.08 -15.24
C SER A 69 1.23 -11.94 -14.48
N LEU A 70 0.88 -11.55 -13.25
CA LEU A 70 -0.02 -12.33 -12.39
C LEU A 70 -1.51 -12.06 -12.63
N GLU A 71 -1.90 -11.12 -13.50
CA GLU A 71 -3.29 -10.67 -13.62
C GLU A 71 -4.29 -11.82 -13.86
N LYS A 72 -3.99 -12.70 -14.82
CA LYS A 72 -4.85 -13.87 -15.11
C LYS A 72 -4.97 -14.79 -13.89
N SER A 73 -3.84 -15.06 -13.22
CA SER A 73 -3.80 -15.92 -12.03
C SER A 73 -4.60 -15.34 -10.86
N LEU A 74 -4.56 -14.01 -10.67
CA LEU A 74 -5.34 -13.32 -9.63
C LEU A 74 -6.84 -13.47 -9.86
N LYS A 75 -7.31 -13.22 -11.08
CA LYS A 75 -8.72 -13.39 -11.46
C LYS A 75 -9.18 -14.84 -11.28
N THR A 76 -8.39 -15.82 -11.72
CA THR A 76 -8.68 -17.24 -11.52
C THR A 76 -8.74 -17.63 -10.04
N ASN A 77 -7.84 -17.12 -9.20
CA ASN A 77 -7.85 -17.40 -7.77
C ASN A 77 -9.03 -16.75 -7.06
N ALA A 78 -9.39 -15.50 -7.40
CA ALA A 78 -10.58 -14.85 -6.86
C ALA A 78 -11.85 -15.66 -7.19
N ALA A 79 -11.98 -16.16 -8.42
CA ALA A 79 -13.09 -17.04 -8.80
C ALA A 79 -13.09 -18.36 -8.01
N ARG A 80 -11.94 -19.05 -7.94
CA ARG A 80 -11.80 -20.33 -7.22
C ARG A 80 -12.11 -20.21 -5.72
N LEU A 81 -11.86 -19.06 -5.12
CA LEU A 81 -12.14 -18.79 -3.70
C LEU A 81 -13.57 -18.25 -3.45
N ASN A 82 -14.41 -18.18 -4.48
CA ASN A 82 -15.75 -17.59 -4.44
C ASN A 82 -15.73 -16.11 -3.98
N LEU A 83 -14.75 -15.36 -4.46
CA LEU A 83 -14.53 -13.94 -4.16
C LEU A 83 -14.69 -13.03 -5.39
N ALA A 84 -15.12 -13.55 -6.54
CA ALA A 84 -15.23 -12.78 -7.78
C ALA A 84 -16.11 -11.52 -7.64
N ALA A 85 -17.15 -11.56 -6.81
CA ALA A 85 -18.01 -10.41 -6.53
C ALA A 85 -17.43 -9.43 -5.49
N GLN A 86 -16.36 -9.80 -4.79
CA GLN A 86 -15.74 -9.01 -3.72
C GLN A 86 -14.37 -8.44 -4.12
N VAL A 87 -13.80 -8.87 -5.25
CA VAL A 87 -12.50 -8.40 -5.75
C VAL A 87 -12.68 -7.66 -7.07
N GLU A 88 -12.36 -6.38 -7.07
CA GLU A 88 -12.39 -5.52 -8.25
C GLU A 88 -11.00 -5.38 -8.84
N PHE A 89 -10.89 -5.46 -10.18
CA PHE A 89 -9.65 -5.24 -10.93
C PHE A 89 -9.82 -4.08 -11.93
N PRO A 90 -9.78 -2.81 -11.51
CA PRO A 90 -9.93 -1.66 -12.41
C PRO A 90 -8.79 -1.48 -13.42
N GLY A 91 -7.70 -2.26 -13.29
CA GLY A 91 -6.47 -2.12 -14.06
C GLY A 91 -5.55 -1.06 -13.46
N TRP A 92 -4.55 -0.61 -14.23
CA TRP A 92 -3.66 0.47 -13.81
C TRP A 92 -4.42 1.80 -13.77
N ARG A 93 -4.47 2.43 -12.60
CA ARG A 93 -5.20 3.67 -12.33
C ARG A 93 -4.43 4.55 -11.35
N GLU A 94 -4.68 5.85 -11.39
CA GLU A 94 -4.24 6.77 -10.33
C GLU A 94 -4.88 6.35 -9.00
N PRO A 95 -4.10 6.24 -7.89
CA PRO A 95 -4.61 5.74 -6.62
C PRO A 95 -5.48 6.75 -5.88
N LEU A 96 -5.33 8.05 -6.13
CA LEU A 96 -5.96 9.11 -5.34
C LEU A 96 -7.50 8.99 -5.20
N PRO A 97 -8.28 8.74 -6.28
CA PRO A 97 -9.73 8.56 -6.15
C PRO A 97 -10.12 7.33 -5.32
N TYR A 98 -9.28 6.30 -5.34
CA TYR A 98 -9.52 5.05 -4.62
C TYR A 98 -9.11 5.16 -3.15
N LEU A 99 -8.07 5.93 -2.84
CA LEU A 99 -7.70 6.26 -1.46
C LEU A 99 -8.82 7.02 -0.74
N ALA A 100 -9.56 7.87 -1.47
CA ALA A 100 -10.71 8.60 -0.92
C ALA A 100 -11.85 7.70 -0.45
N GLN A 101 -11.97 6.48 -0.98
CA GLN A 101 -13.01 5.49 -0.65
C GLN A 101 -12.49 4.28 0.14
N ALA A 102 -11.20 4.22 0.46
CA ALA A 102 -10.58 3.05 1.09
C ALA A 102 -10.56 3.18 2.62
N ASP A 103 -11.06 2.20 3.37
CA ASP A 103 -10.86 2.16 4.83
C ASP A 103 -9.42 1.86 5.20
N MET A 104 -8.70 1.13 4.35
CA MET A 104 -7.30 0.82 4.55
C MET A 104 -6.59 0.48 3.24
N VAL A 105 -5.27 0.54 3.27
CA VAL A 105 -4.39 -0.02 2.25
C VAL A 105 -3.68 -1.25 2.80
N LEU A 106 -3.65 -2.31 1.99
CA LEU A 106 -2.93 -3.53 2.30
C LEU A 106 -1.70 -3.64 1.39
N CYS A 107 -0.51 -3.64 1.98
CA CYS A 107 0.74 -3.96 1.31
C CYS A 107 1.10 -5.42 1.61
N THR A 108 1.35 -6.21 0.56
CA THR A 108 1.69 -7.63 0.69
C THR A 108 3.09 -7.99 0.16
N SER A 109 3.88 -6.97 -0.19
CA SER A 109 5.20 -7.13 -0.79
C SER A 109 6.10 -8.07 0.01
N ARG A 110 6.88 -8.89 -0.69
CA ARG A 110 7.92 -9.73 -0.09
C ARG A 110 9.17 -8.90 0.22
N HIS A 111 9.49 -7.97 -0.68
CA HIS A 111 10.59 -7.01 -0.54
C HIS A 111 10.18 -5.67 -1.18
N GLU A 112 10.69 -4.57 -0.64
CA GLU A 112 10.51 -3.23 -1.17
C GLU A 112 11.82 -2.46 -1.13
N SER A 113 12.17 -1.79 -2.23
CA SER A 113 13.30 -0.84 -2.24
C SER A 113 12.96 0.44 -1.48
N TYR A 114 11.67 0.81 -1.44
CA TYR A 114 11.20 2.00 -0.73
C TYR A 114 9.79 1.82 -0.17
N GLY A 115 8.76 1.73 -1.03
CA GLY A 115 7.36 1.61 -0.60
C GLY A 115 6.56 2.90 -0.79
N ALA A 116 6.59 3.47 -1.99
CA ALA A 116 5.84 4.70 -2.32
C ALA A 116 4.34 4.57 -2.04
N SER A 117 3.72 3.42 -2.31
CA SER A 117 2.30 3.18 -2.01
C SER A 117 1.95 3.33 -0.52
N VAL A 118 2.87 2.97 0.38
CA VAL A 118 2.69 3.15 1.82
C VAL A 118 2.69 4.63 2.17
N ILE A 119 3.62 5.40 1.60
CA ILE A 119 3.71 6.84 1.82
C ILE A 119 2.47 7.55 1.28
N GLU A 120 2.06 7.26 0.05
CA GLU A 120 0.89 7.86 -0.59
C GLU A 120 -0.38 7.60 0.23
N ALA A 121 -0.56 6.38 0.72
CA ALA A 121 -1.70 6.02 1.55
C ALA A 121 -1.71 6.74 2.91
N LEU A 122 -0.57 6.76 3.62
CA LEU A 122 -0.47 7.44 4.91
C LEU A 122 -0.57 8.97 4.76
N ALA A 123 -0.04 9.54 3.69
CA ALA A 123 -0.23 10.95 3.35
C ALA A 123 -1.70 11.30 3.08
N ALA A 124 -2.46 10.33 2.56
CA ALA A 124 -3.90 10.41 2.34
C ALA A 124 -4.74 10.17 3.61
N GLY A 125 -4.12 9.97 4.77
CA GLY A 125 -4.84 9.67 6.00
C GLY A 125 -5.42 8.25 6.03
N VAL A 126 -5.02 7.37 5.10
CA VAL A 126 -5.50 6.00 5.01
C VAL A 126 -4.55 5.07 5.75
N PRO A 127 -5.01 4.30 6.75
CA PRO A 127 -4.14 3.40 7.49
C PRO A 127 -3.61 2.30 6.56
N VAL A 128 -2.36 1.88 6.80
CA VAL A 128 -1.69 0.83 6.03
C VAL A 128 -1.40 -0.36 6.92
N VAL A 129 -1.71 -1.57 6.46
CA VAL A 129 -1.19 -2.82 7.03
C VAL A 129 -0.15 -3.39 6.06
N ALA A 130 1.03 -3.76 6.58
CA ALA A 130 2.14 -4.23 5.77
C ALA A 130 3.04 -5.23 6.53
N PRO A 131 3.80 -6.09 5.83
CA PRO A 131 4.99 -6.70 6.42
C PRO A 131 6.09 -5.67 6.68
N ASP A 132 7.13 -6.05 7.44
CA ASP A 132 8.27 -5.17 7.74
C ASP A 132 9.20 -5.07 6.51
N VAL A 133 8.78 -4.27 5.52
CA VAL A 133 9.47 -4.09 4.24
C VAL A 133 9.63 -2.62 3.90
N GLY A 134 10.76 -2.27 3.28
CA GLY A 134 11.06 -0.90 2.85
C GLY A 134 10.89 0.10 4.01
N ILE A 135 10.12 1.17 3.77
CA ILE A 135 9.86 2.23 4.74
C ILE A 135 8.63 1.97 5.62
N ALA A 136 7.95 0.82 5.51
CA ALA A 136 6.62 0.62 6.09
C ALA A 136 6.56 0.98 7.59
N LYS A 137 7.48 0.43 8.39
CA LYS A 137 7.55 0.66 9.82
C LYS A 137 7.81 2.11 10.18
N SER A 138 8.81 2.73 9.56
CA SER A 138 9.20 4.11 9.85
C SER A 138 8.18 5.13 9.33
N ALA A 139 7.52 4.84 8.20
CA ALA A 139 6.48 5.69 7.63
C ALA A 139 5.21 5.73 8.48
N GLY A 140 4.95 4.73 9.32
CA GLY A 140 3.78 4.70 10.22
C GLY A 140 2.75 3.62 9.90
N ALA A 141 3.08 2.64 9.05
CA ALA A 141 2.20 1.50 8.81
C ALA A 141 2.07 0.61 10.06
N VAL A 142 0.94 -0.09 10.17
CA VAL A 142 0.77 -1.20 11.10
C VAL A 142 1.51 -2.40 10.52
N VAL A 143 2.67 -2.69 11.10
CA VAL A 143 3.56 -3.76 10.64
C VAL A 143 3.25 -5.06 11.38
N ALA A 144 3.06 -6.14 10.63
CA ALA A 144 2.87 -7.48 11.17
C ALA A 144 3.62 -8.54 10.34
N PRO A 145 4.05 -9.67 10.95
CA PRO A 145 4.49 -10.84 10.20
C PRO A 145 3.46 -11.28 9.17
N ARG A 146 3.89 -11.90 8.06
CA ARG A 146 2.99 -12.21 6.92
C ARG A 146 1.81 -13.08 7.34
N GLU A 147 2.06 -14.03 8.22
CA GLU A 147 1.10 -14.95 8.83
C GLU A 147 0.11 -14.28 9.80
N LYS A 148 0.40 -13.04 10.23
CA LYS A 148 -0.43 -12.22 11.11
C LYS A 148 -1.09 -11.02 10.42
N LEU A 149 -0.90 -10.85 9.11
CA LEU A 149 -1.49 -9.73 8.37
C LEU A 149 -3.02 -9.74 8.42
N ALA A 150 -3.67 -10.90 8.41
CA ALA A 150 -5.13 -10.98 8.49
C ALA A 150 -5.67 -10.50 9.85
N ASP A 151 -4.99 -10.84 10.95
CA ASP A 151 -5.35 -10.37 12.30
C ASP A 151 -5.21 -8.83 12.36
N ALA A 152 -4.12 -8.28 11.84
CA ALA A 152 -3.88 -6.84 11.76
C ALA A 152 -4.90 -6.11 10.86
N VAL A 153 -5.31 -6.71 9.74
CA VAL A 153 -6.38 -6.18 8.87
C VAL A 153 -7.70 -6.09 9.63
N ILE A 154 -8.08 -7.11 10.38
CA ILE A 154 -9.31 -7.10 11.19
C ILE A 154 -9.26 -5.99 12.24
N GLU A 155 -8.14 -5.83 12.94
CA GLU A 155 -7.95 -4.79 13.96
C GLU A 155 -8.05 -3.38 13.37
N VAL A 156 -7.38 -3.12 12.24
CA VAL A 156 -7.43 -1.82 11.57
C VAL A 156 -8.83 -1.49 11.07
N LEU A 157 -9.52 -2.44 10.43
CA LEU A 157 -10.88 -2.21 9.93
C LEU A 157 -11.92 -1.98 11.04
N ARG A 158 -11.67 -2.47 12.26
CA ARG A 158 -12.53 -2.25 13.45
C ARG A 158 -12.25 -0.94 14.18
N SER A 159 -10.99 -0.52 14.20
CA SER A 159 -10.55 0.64 14.99
C SER A 159 -10.87 1.99 14.34
N GLU A 160 -11.29 2.01 13.06
CA GLU A 160 -11.52 3.22 12.26
C GLU A 160 -10.33 4.21 12.33
N LYS A 161 -9.13 3.64 12.49
CA LYS A 161 -7.89 4.38 12.65
C LYS A 161 -7.60 5.22 11.41
N ILE A 162 -7.14 6.44 11.62
CA ILE A 162 -6.63 7.30 10.55
C ILE A 162 -5.14 7.01 10.35
N GLY A 163 -4.71 6.89 9.09
CA GLY A 163 -3.30 6.76 8.74
C GLY A 163 -2.56 8.05 9.03
N GLU A 164 -1.34 7.96 9.56
CA GLU A 164 -0.48 9.12 9.81
C GLU A 164 0.89 8.86 9.22
N LEU A 165 1.34 9.74 8.32
CA LEU A 165 2.68 9.69 7.77
C LEU A 165 3.68 10.25 8.79
N LYS A 166 4.56 9.40 9.30
CA LYS A 166 5.51 9.73 10.37
C LYS A 166 6.91 10.11 9.88
N VAL A 167 7.19 9.95 8.60
CA VAL A 167 8.48 10.33 8.01
C VAL A 167 8.43 11.75 7.47
N PRO A 168 9.41 12.61 7.80
CA PRO A 168 9.54 13.89 7.15
C PRO A 168 9.97 13.67 5.70
N LEU A 169 9.18 14.17 4.76
CA LEU A 169 9.51 14.16 3.34
C LEU A 169 9.94 15.55 2.91
N LEU A 170 10.99 15.61 2.11
CA LEU A 170 11.44 16.85 1.48
C LEU A 170 10.40 17.28 0.45
N ASP A 171 10.11 18.58 0.41
CA ASP A 171 9.45 19.15 -0.75
C ASP A 171 10.38 19.06 -1.98
N LYS A 172 9.82 19.37 -3.15
CA LYS A 172 10.53 19.21 -4.43
C LYS A 172 11.82 20.04 -4.48
N GLU A 173 11.79 21.26 -3.96
CA GLU A 173 12.94 22.18 -4.02
C GLU A 173 14.05 21.70 -3.11
N ALA A 174 13.73 21.35 -1.86
CA ALA A 174 14.66 20.79 -0.90
C ALA A 174 15.24 19.44 -1.37
N TRP A 175 14.43 18.60 -2.02
CA TRP A 175 14.89 17.34 -2.61
C TRP A 175 15.88 17.57 -3.75
N ILE A 176 15.58 18.49 -4.67
CA ILE A 176 16.46 18.86 -5.78
C ILE A 176 17.78 19.45 -5.26
N GLN A 177 17.71 20.32 -4.25
CA GLN A 177 18.91 20.89 -3.65
C GLN A 177 19.78 19.80 -3.05
N LYS A 178 19.20 18.90 -2.25
CA LYS A 178 19.93 17.79 -1.66
C LYS A 178 20.52 16.86 -2.71
N TRP A 179 19.82 16.62 -3.82
CA TRP A 179 20.37 15.85 -4.95
C TRP A 179 21.59 16.54 -5.56
N ARG A 180 21.53 17.86 -5.78
CA ARG A 180 22.68 18.64 -6.27
C ARG A 180 23.87 18.58 -5.33
N ASP A 181 23.64 18.56 -4.02
CA ASP A 181 24.70 18.43 -3.01
C ASP A 181 25.36 17.04 -2.98
N THR A 182 24.83 16.06 -3.72
CA THR A 182 25.41 14.71 -3.86
C THR A 182 26.23 14.50 -5.14
N LEU A 183 26.27 15.49 -6.03
CA LEU A 183 27.05 15.49 -7.27
C LEU A 183 28.47 16.06 -7.02
#